data_AF-A0A955BZV8-F1
#
_entry.id   AF-A0A955BZV8-F1
#
_cell.length_a   1.000
_cell.length_b   1.000
_cell.length_c   1.000
_cell.angle_alpha   90.00
_cell.angle_beta   90.00
_cell.angle_gamma   90.00
#
_symmetry.space_group_name_H-M   'P 1'
#
loop_
_entity.id
_entity.type
_entity.pdbx_description
1 polymer ?
#
loop_
_entity_poly.entity_id
_entity_poly.type
_entity_poly.pdbx_seq_one_letter_code
_entity_poly.pdbx_strand_id
1 'polypeptide(L)'
;MTDQTNEPPVSPTAKSRGGWPLMWVALLLALAAPVAYVVLMDNPFQRSTGAATFALVAIAAVGGLVGAMRRRSVMGWIVGGAPSVLLVFAVVAFTTLAKLPPGAEAMGIGAAAPDFTLTDQTGRPVELARELQSGPMLLVFYRGHW
;
A
#
# COMPACT_ATOMS: atom_id res chain seq x y z
N MET A 1 19.16 -20.65 -71.91
CA MET A 1 19.73 -19.33 -71.54
C MET A 1 18.57 -18.43 -71.17
N THR A 2 17.79 -18.66 -70.11
CA THR A 2 18.12 -18.88 -68.68
C THR A 2 19.07 -17.83 -68.14
N ASP A 3 18.51 -16.72 -67.66
CA ASP A 3 18.88 -16.19 -66.36
C ASP A 3 17.68 -15.45 -65.75
N GLN A 4 16.88 -16.19 -64.97
CA GLN A 4 15.94 -15.59 -64.02
C GLN A 4 16.77 -15.24 -62.79
N THR A 5 17.04 -13.94 -62.62
CA THR A 5 17.67 -13.40 -61.43
C THR A 5 16.79 -13.67 -60.22
N ASN A 6 17.13 -14.74 -59.50
CA ASN A 6 16.60 -15.08 -58.19
C ASN A 6 16.95 -13.96 -57.20
N GLU A 7 16.03 -13.02 -56.98
CA GLU A 7 16.07 -12.23 -55.76
C GLU A 7 15.64 -13.11 -54.59
N PRO A 8 16.42 -13.19 -53.50
CA PRO A 8 16.02 -13.97 -52.34
C PRO A 8 14.79 -13.33 -51.68
N PRO A 9 13.84 -14.14 -51.16
CA PRO A 9 12.67 -13.59 -50.48
C PRO A 9 13.11 -12.81 -49.23
N VAL A 10 12.87 -11.50 -49.25
CA VAL A 10 13.00 -10.62 -48.08
C VAL A 10 12.06 -11.17 -47.00
N SER A 11 12.64 -11.82 -46.00
CA SER A 11 11.90 -12.35 -44.86
C SER A 11 11.30 -11.17 -44.10
N PRO A 12 9.99 -11.13 -43.81
CA PRO A 12 9.44 -10.08 -42.96
C PRO A 12 10.10 -10.23 -41.60
N THR A 13 10.87 -9.21 -41.18
CA THR A 13 11.45 -9.16 -39.85
C THR A 13 10.30 -9.16 -38.84
N ALA A 14 10.01 -10.33 -38.28
CA ALA A 14 9.03 -10.51 -37.22
C ALA A 14 9.55 -9.75 -35.99
N LYS A 15 9.22 -8.46 -35.92
CA LYS A 15 9.56 -7.55 -34.83
C LYS A 15 9.12 -8.22 -33.53
N SER A 16 10.06 -8.61 -32.68
CA SER A 16 9.77 -9.35 -31.46
C SER A 16 8.88 -8.48 -30.54
N ARG A 17 7.57 -8.74 -30.58
CA ARG A 17 6.56 -8.06 -29.74
C ARG A 17 6.62 -8.53 -28.27
N GLY A 18 7.65 -9.29 -27.89
CA GLY A 18 7.72 -10.02 -26.65
C GLY A 18 8.09 -9.13 -25.47
N GLY A 19 7.11 -8.81 -24.61
CA GLY A 19 7.33 -8.26 -23.27
C GLY A 19 6.73 -6.86 -23.04
N TRP A 20 6.67 -6.02 -24.07
CA TRP A 20 6.10 -4.66 -23.95
C TRP A 20 4.68 -4.60 -23.38
N PRO A 21 3.70 -5.36 -23.90
CA PRO A 21 2.33 -5.29 -23.37
C PRO A 21 2.28 -5.73 -21.91
N LEU A 22 3.07 -6.74 -21.52
CA LEU A 22 3.10 -7.25 -20.14
C LEU A 22 3.60 -6.19 -19.16
N MET A 23 4.60 -5.40 -19.55
CA MET A 23 5.20 -4.37 -18.69
C MET A 23 4.27 -3.17 -18.51
N TRP A 24 3.59 -2.75 -19.58
CA TRP A 24 2.59 -1.68 -19.48
C TRP A 24 1.37 -2.13 -18.66
N VAL A 25 0.91 -3.37 -18.84
CA VAL A 25 -0.15 -3.95 -18.00
C VAL A 25 0.28 -4.00 -16.54
N ALA A 26 1.51 -4.44 -16.25
CA ALA A 26 2.07 -4.43 -14.90
C ALA A 26 2.12 -3.01 -14.31
N LEU A 27 2.58 -2.01 -15.07
CA LEU A 27 2.63 -0.63 -14.61
C LEU A 27 1.23 -0.08 -14.32
N LEU A 28 0.27 -0.29 -15.23
CA LEU A 28 -1.12 0.12 -15.03
C LEU A 28 -1.75 -0.57 -13.82
N LEU A 29 -1.47 -1.86 -13.62
CA LEU A 29 -1.94 -2.61 -12.45
C LEU A 29 -1.35 -2.06 -11.14
N ALA A 30 -0.08 -1.69 -11.14
CA ALA A 30 0.58 -1.06 -10.00
C ALA A 30 -0.06 0.29 -9.66
N LEU A 31 -0.39 1.10 -10.68
CA LEU A 31 -1.08 2.39 -10.52
C LEU A 31 -2.56 2.24 -10.12
N ALA A 32 -3.20 1.11 -10.42
CA ALA A 32 -4.57 0.82 -9.99
C ALA A 32 -4.65 0.41 -8.51
N ALA A 33 -3.55 -0.04 -7.90
CA ALA A 33 -3.55 -0.53 -6.53
C ALA A 33 -3.95 0.53 -5.47
N PRO A 34 -3.50 1.81 -5.54
CA PRO A 34 -4.01 2.86 -4.64
C PRO A 34 -5.51 3.11 -4.79
N VAL A 35 -6.06 2.99 -6.00
CA VAL A 35 -7.50 3.15 -6.23
C VAL A 35 -8.27 2.00 -5.58
N ALA A 36 -7.76 0.77 -5.71
CA ALA A 36 -8.33 -0.39 -5.03
C ALA A 36 -8.35 -0.19 -3.50
N TYR A 37 -7.32 0.41 -2.92
CA TYR A 37 -7.29 0.74 -1.50
C TYR A 37 -8.46 1.64 -1.07
N VAL A 38 -8.68 2.73 -1.80
CA VAL A 38 -9.74 3.70 -1.51
C VAL A 38 -11.12 3.05 -1.63
N VAL A 39 -11.35 2.24 -2.67
CA VAL A 39 -12.62 1.55 -2.89
C VAL A 39 -12.90 0.51 -1.81
N LEU A 40 -11.88 -0.19 -1.31
CA LEU A 40 -12.02 -1.23 -0.29
C LEU A 40 -11.86 -0.68 1.15
N MET A 41 -11.81 0.64 1.34
CA MET A 41 -11.48 1.25 2.63
C MET A 41 -12.54 1.01 3.72
N ASP A 42 -13.78 0.71 3.33
CA ASP A 42 -14.86 0.33 4.24
C ASP A 42 -14.62 -1.01 4.94
N ASN A 43 -13.74 -1.86 4.39
CA ASN A 43 -13.39 -3.15 4.99
C ASN A 43 -12.33 -2.95 6.10
N PRO A 44 -12.64 -3.29 7.38
CA PRO A 44 -11.70 -3.13 8.50
C PRO A 44 -10.37 -3.88 8.29
N PHE A 45 -10.40 -5.03 7.64
CA PHE A 45 -9.21 -5.81 7.32
C PHE A 45 -8.30 -5.06 6.34
N GLN A 46 -8.86 -4.40 5.32
CA GLN A 46 -8.10 -3.66 4.33
C GLN A 46 -7.52 -2.38 4.91
N ARG A 47 -8.29 -1.68 5.75
CA ARG A 47 -7.84 -0.47 6.43
C ARG A 47 -6.66 -0.72 7.39
N SER A 48 -6.61 -1.91 8.01
CA SER A 48 -5.55 -2.25 8.97
C SER A 48 -4.31 -2.83 8.32
N THR A 49 -4.43 -3.54 7.19
CA THR A 49 -3.31 -4.29 6.60
C THR A 49 -2.85 -3.78 5.24
N GLY A 50 -3.71 -3.10 4.48
CA GLY A 50 -3.42 -2.75 3.07
C GLY A 50 -3.26 -3.96 2.14
N ALA A 51 -3.76 -5.14 2.52
CA ALA A 51 -3.45 -6.41 1.86
C ALA A 51 -3.75 -6.42 0.35
N ALA A 52 -4.88 -5.86 -0.10
CA ALA A 52 -5.21 -5.81 -1.53
C ALA A 52 -4.20 -4.96 -2.31
N THR A 53 -3.80 -3.82 -1.76
CA THR A 53 -2.81 -2.93 -2.38
C THR A 53 -1.48 -3.66 -2.55
N PHE A 54 -0.99 -4.31 -1.49
CA PHE A 54 0.28 -5.04 -1.55
C PHE A 54 0.21 -6.22 -2.52
N ALA A 55 -0.89 -6.98 -2.54
CA ALA A 55 -1.07 -8.07 -3.47
C ALA A 55 -1.04 -7.59 -4.93
N LEU A 56 -1.76 -6.52 -5.27
CA LEU A 56 -1.80 -5.97 -6.62
C LEU A 56 -0.44 -5.44 -7.08
N VAL A 57 0.26 -4.68 -6.23
CA VAL A 57 1.60 -4.17 -6.57
C VAL A 57 2.63 -5.31 -6.64
N ALA A 58 2.50 -6.36 -5.82
CA ALA A 58 3.35 -7.54 -5.90
C ALA A 58 3.16 -8.32 -7.22
N ILE A 59 1.90 -8.54 -7.63
CA ILE A 59 1.60 -9.16 -8.93
C ILE A 59 2.17 -8.31 -10.07
N ALA A 60 2.02 -6.99 -10.00
CA ALA A 60 2.61 -6.07 -10.95
C ALA A 60 4.15 -6.14 -10.98
N ALA A 61 4.80 -6.19 -9.82
CA ALA A 61 6.26 -6.34 -9.72
C ALA A 61 6.74 -7.63 -10.39
N VAL A 62 6.08 -8.77 -10.13
CA VAL A 62 6.42 -10.04 -10.78
C VAL A 62 6.23 -9.96 -12.30
N GLY A 63 5.09 -9.44 -12.76
CA GLY A 63 4.81 -9.28 -14.19
C GLY A 63 5.81 -8.36 -14.90
N GLY A 64 6.17 -7.24 -14.26
CA GLY A 64 7.16 -6.29 -14.76
C GLY A 64 8.56 -6.90 -14.86
N LEU A 65 9.01 -7.61 -13.83
CA LEU A 65 10.31 -8.30 -13.81
C LEU A 65 10.37 -9.41 -14.87
N VAL A 66 9.33 -10.23 -14.99
CA VAL A 66 9.24 -11.28 -16.04
C VAL A 66 9.29 -10.65 -17.44
N GLY A 67 8.58 -9.54 -17.65
CA GLY A 67 8.62 -8.78 -18.89
C GLY A 67 10.02 -8.23 -19.21
N ALA A 68 10.70 -7.67 -18.20
CA ALA A 68 12.07 -7.15 -18.32
C ALA A 68 13.08 -8.25 -18.67
N MET A 69 13.02 -9.39 -17.95
CA MET A 69 13.91 -10.54 -18.15
C MET A 69 13.78 -11.15 -19.54
N ARG A 70 12.56 -11.22 -20.09
CA ARG A 70 12.30 -11.74 -21.44
C ARG A 70 12.91 -10.89 -22.56
N ARG A 71 13.07 -9.58 -22.33
CA ARG A 71 13.54 -8.64 -23.35
C ARG A 71 15.05 -8.36 -23.28
N ARG A 72 15.73 -8.73 -22.18
CA ARG A 72 17.16 -8.52 -21.91
C ARG A 72 17.70 -7.13 -22.35
N SER A 73 16.87 -6.10 -22.19
CA SER A 73 17.20 -4.72 -22.62
C SER A 73 17.18 -3.78 -21.42
N VAL A 74 18.03 -2.75 -21.45
CA VAL A 74 18.12 -1.76 -20.36
C VAL A 74 16.79 -1.04 -20.14
N MET A 75 16.12 -0.58 -21.21
CA MET A 75 14.75 -0.03 -21.10
C MET A 75 13.74 -1.04 -20.55
N GLY A 76 13.95 -2.34 -20.80
CA GLY A 76 13.19 -3.43 -20.21
C GLY A 76 13.25 -3.39 -18.68
N TRP A 77 14.45 -3.24 -18.13
CA TRP A 77 14.65 -3.15 -16.69
C TRP A 77 14.11 -1.87 -16.06
N ILE A 78 14.20 -0.73 -16.77
CA ILE A 78 13.65 0.54 -16.28
C ILE A 78 12.13 0.44 -16.12
N VAL A 79 11.42 0.06 -17.19
CA VAL A 79 9.96 0.05 -17.18
C VAL A 79 9.41 -1.14 -16.37
N GLY A 80 10.06 -2.31 -16.47
CA GLY A 80 9.63 -3.52 -15.77
C GLY A 80 10.02 -3.54 -14.28
N GLY A 81 11.04 -2.78 -13.88
CA GLY A 81 11.45 -2.63 -12.49
C GLY A 81 10.66 -1.58 -11.71
N ALA A 82 10.00 -0.64 -12.39
CA ALA A 82 9.23 0.44 -11.74
C ALA A 82 8.18 -0.06 -10.73
N PRO A 83 7.37 -1.11 -11.02
CA PRO A 83 6.43 -1.64 -10.04
C PRO A 83 7.10 -2.22 -8.79
N SER A 84 8.31 -2.78 -8.92
CA SER A 84 9.08 -3.29 -7.77
C SER A 84 9.56 -2.14 -6.87
N VAL A 85 9.98 -1.02 -7.44
CA VAL A 85 10.32 0.19 -6.67
C VAL A 85 9.08 0.71 -5.94
N LEU A 86 7.93 0.72 -6.61
CA LEU A 86 6.67 1.13 -5.98
C LEU A 86 6.27 0.19 -4.85
N LEU A 87 6.48 -1.13 -4.99
CA LEU A 87 6.23 -2.10 -3.93
C LEU A 87 7.07 -1.81 -2.70
N VAL A 88 8.38 -1.64 -2.88
CA VAL A 88 9.31 -1.34 -1.79
C VAL A 88 8.93 -0.02 -1.12
N PHE A 89 8.66 1.02 -1.91
CA PHE A 89 8.20 2.30 -1.40
C PHE A 89 6.92 2.16 -0.58
N ALA A 90 5.90 1.45 -1.10
CA ALA A 90 4.63 1.26 -0.41
C ALA A 90 4.80 0.51 0.91
N VAL A 91 5.63 -0.54 0.95
CA VAL A 91 5.91 -1.31 2.17
C VAL A 91 6.63 -0.45 3.21
N VAL A 92 7.66 0.29 2.80
CA VAL A 92 8.41 1.18 3.70
C VAL A 92 7.54 2.33 4.20
N ALA A 93 6.79 2.98 3.31
CA ALA A 93 5.89 4.08 3.67
C ALA A 93 4.81 3.59 4.64
N PHE A 94 4.16 2.47 4.35
CA PHE A 94 3.13 1.90 5.23
C PHE A 94 3.70 1.55 6.61
N THR A 95 4.85 0.87 6.66
CA THR A 95 5.45 0.46 7.94
C THR A 95 6.04 1.62 8.74
N THR A 96 6.42 2.73 8.09
CA THR A 96 6.90 3.94 8.80
C THR A 96 5.75 4.84 9.24
N LEU A 97 4.73 5.05 8.39
CA LEU A 97 3.56 5.86 8.69
C LEU A 97 2.59 5.17 9.66
N ALA A 98 2.58 3.83 9.71
CA ALA A 98 1.76 3.07 10.66
C ALA A 98 2.42 2.89 12.04
N LYS A 99 3.68 3.30 12.22
CA LYS A 99 4.31 3.27 13.54
C LYS A 99 3.61 4.28 14.44
N LEU A 100 2.93 3.77 15.45
CA LEU A 100 2.53 4.59 16.59
C LEU A 100 3.78 4.87 17.44
N PRO A 101 3.88 6.06 18.06
CA PRO A 101 4.84 6.27 19.14
C PRO A 101 4.69 5.13 20.15
N PRO A 102 5.78 4.67 20.78
CA PRO A 102 5.68 3.75 21.90
C PRO A 102 4.65 4.32 22.89
N GLY A 103 3.53 3.62 23.08
CA GLY A 103 2.53 4.03 24.06
C GLY A 103 3.21 4.02 25.43
N ALA A 104 2.90 5.02 26.27
CA ALA A 104 3.13 4.86 27.69
C ALA A 104 2.50 3.52 28.11
N GLU A 105 3.22 2.71 28.89
CA GLU A 105 2.73 1.39 29.31
C GLU A 105 1.30 1.52 29.82
N ALA A 106 0.41 0.69 29.28
CA ALA A 106 -0.96 0.64 29.78
C ALA A 106 -0.90 0.38 31.28
N MET A 107 -1.64 1.19 32.06
CA MET A 107 -1.67 1.03 33.50
C MET A 107 -2.00 -0.41 33.89
N GLY A 108 -1.23 -0.94 34.83
CA GLY A 108 -1.51 -2.23 35.45
C GLY A 108 -2.86 -2.22 36.19
N ILE A 109 -3.47 -3.39 36.30
CA ILE A 109 -4.70 -3.57 37.10
C ILE A 109 -4.40 -3.17 38.55
N GLY A 110 -5.26 -2.32 39.13
CA GLY A 110 -5.10 -1.81 40.50
C GLY A 110 -4.20 -0.57 40.62
N ALA A 111 -3.54 -0.14 39.54
CA ALA A 111 -2.87 1.15 39.53
C ALA A 111 -3.90 2.30 39.66
N ALA A 112 -3.56 3.32 40.44
CA ALA A 112 -4.37 4.52 40.52
C ALA A 112 -4.38 5.23 39.16
N ALA A 113 -5.56 5.57 38.66
CA ALA A 113 -5.69 6.32 37.43
C ALA A 113 -5.07 7.73 37.56
N PRO A 114 -4.25 8.20 36.61
CA PRO A 114 -3.79 9.57 36.58
C PRO A 114 -4.97 10.51 36.58
N ASP A 115 -4.90 11.50 37.45
CA ASP A 115 -5.90 12.54 37.45
C ASP A 115 -5.77 13.41 36.20
N PHE A 116 -6.90 13.88 35.69
CA PHE A 116 -6.98 14.77 34.55
C PHE A 116 -8.22 15.64 34.64
N THR A 117 -8.17 16.78 33.96
CA THR A 117 -9.33 17.63 33.73
C THR A 117 -9.53 17.77 32.23
N LEU A 118 -10.69 17.34 31.73
CA LEU A 118 -11.08 17.46 30.32
C LEU A 118 -12.36 18.28 30.21
N THR A 119 -12.53 18.92 29.07
CA THR A 119 -13.76 19.66 28.77
C THR A 119 -14.80 18.72 28.18
N ASP A 120 -16.03 18.75 28.69
CA ASP A 120 -17.16 18.03 28.11
C ASP A 120 -17.69 18.70 26.83
N GLN A 121 -18.69 18.08 26.21
CA GLN A 121 -19.32 18.58 24.98
C GLN A 121 -20.03 19.94 25.13
N THR A 122 -20.26 20.40 26.36
CA THR A 122 -20.89 21.70 26.67
C THR A 122 -19.88 22.76 27.09
N GLY A 123 -18.58 22.44 27.08
CA GLY A 123 -17.54 23.37 27.53
C GLY A 123 -17.26 23.32 29.03
N ARG A 124 -17.87 22.39 29.78
CA ARG A 124 -17.69 22.30 31.23
C ARG A 124 -16.44 21.48 31.56
N PRO A 125 -15.60 21.93 32.51
CA PRO A 125 -14.48 21.13 32.98
C PRO A 125 -14.99 19.95 33.81
N VAL A 126 -14.48 18.76 33.51
CA VAL A 126 -14.73 17.49 34.18
C VAL A 126 -13.40 16.97 34.71
N GLU A 127 -13.32 16.80 36.03
CA GLU A 127 -12.13 16.33 36.75
C GLU A 127 -12.36 14.90 37.24
N LEU A 128 -11.43 13.99 36.91
CA LEU A 128 -11.58 12.57 37.25
C LEU A 128 -11.75 12.35 38.76
N ALA A 129 -10.91 13.00 39.58
CA ALA A 129 -10.97 12.87 41.04
C ALA A 129 -12.34 13.28 41.62
N ARG A 130 -13.03 14.24 41.01
CA ARG A 130 -14.36 14.69 41.44
C ARG A 130 -15.44 13.68 41.09
N GLU A 131 -15.41 13.17 39.86
CA GLU A 131 -16.41 12.22 39.38
C GLU A 131 -16.32 10.87 40.12
N LEU A 132 -15.12 10.43 40.47
CA LEU A 132 -14.90 9.20 41.26
C LEU A 132 -15.54 9.24 42.66
N GLN A 133 -15.79 10.43 43.23
CA GLN A 133 -16.50 10.55 44.51
C GLN A 133 -17.96 10.11 44.41
N SER A 134 -18.53 10.17 43.21
CA SER A 134 -19.92 9.78 42.94
C SER A 134 -20.07 8.29 42.65
N GLY A 135 -18.97 7.57 42.38
CA GLY A 135 -18.96 6.13 42.18
C GLY A 135 -17.94 5.63 41.14
N PRO A 136 -17.98 4.33 40.81
CA PRO A 136 -17.11 3.74 39.79
C PRO A 136 -17.34 4.37 38.41
N MET A 137 -16.26 4.56 37.65
CA MET A 137 -16.29 5.17 36.32
C MET A 137 -15.75 4.23 35.25
N LEU A 138 -16.33 4.31 34.05
CA LEU A 138 -15.81 3.68 32.84
C LEU A 138 -15.14 4.76 31.97
N LEU A 139 -13.84 4.62 31.72
CA LEU A 139 -13.10 5.51 30.85
C LEU A 139 -12.93 4.89 29.46
N VAL A 140 -13.49 5.55 28.44
CA VAL A 140 -13.44 5.08 27.05
C VAL A 140 -12.56 6.02 26.23
N PHE A 141 -11.40 5.53 25.81
CA PHE A 141 -10.52 6.23 24.89
C PHE A 141 -10.91 5.91 23.45
N TYR A 142 -11.16 6.93 22.64
CA TYR A 142 -11.43 6.77 21.22
C TYR A 142 -10.56 7.70 20.39
N ARG A 143 -10.31 7.28 19.15
CA ARG A 143 -9.54 8.00 18.15
C ARG A 143 -10.48 8.78 17.24
N GLY A 144 -10.27 10.09 17.12
CA GLY A 144 -11.03 10.96 16.20
C GLY A 144 -12.24 11.60 16.85
N HIS A 145 -13.11 12.23 16.06
CA HIS A 145 -14.43 12.71 16.46
C HIS A 145 -15.47 11.91 15.68
N TRP A 146 -16.56 11.50 16.34
CA TRP A 146 -17.71 10.86 15.70
C TRP A 146 -18.76 11.92 15.38
#